data_AF-A0A139PAH5-F1
#
_entry.id   AF-A0A139PAH5-F1
#
_cell.length_a   1.000
_cell.length_b   1.000
_cell.length_c   1.000
_cell.angle_alpha   90.00
_cell.angle_beta   90.00
_cell.angle_gamma   90.00
#
_symmetry.space_group_name_H-M   'P 1'
#
loop_
_entity.id
_entity.type
_entity.pdbx_description
1 polymer ?
#
loop_
_entity_poly.entity_id
_entity_poly.type
_entity_poly.pdbx_seq_one_letter_code
_entity_poly.pdbx_strand_id
1 'polypeptide(L)'
;MTIDHLLEKLDAASPILQATFGLERESLRVTAEGSLAQTDHPQILGSRNYHPTIQTDFSEQQLELITPVAHSASEARRLLGAITDVAERSIDPNERLWPLSMPPRLTEEEIVIARLENEYEHHYREGLAAKYGKRCRQSQAFITI
;
A
#
# COMPACT_ATOMS: atom_id res chain seq x y z
N MET A 1 26.58 21.69 24.89
CA MET A 1 27.05 20.30 24.87
C MET A 1 26.10 19.56 23.96
N THR A 2 26.50 19.31 22.72
CA THR A 2 25.67 18.68 21.68
C THR A 2 25.49 17.20 22.00
N ILE A 3 24.26 16.69 21.92
CA ILE A 3 23.82 15.36 22.38
C ILE A 3 24.15 14.25 21.36
N ASP A 4 24.84 14.58 20.27
CA ASP A 4 24.81 13.80 19.02
C ASP A 4 25.52 12.42 19.07
N HIS A 5 26.31 12.13 20.11
CA HIS A 5 27.18 10.93 20.14
C HIS A 5 27.19 10.17 21.48
N LEU A 6 26.23 10.46 22.38
CA LEU A 6 26.20 9.86 23.73
C LEU A 6 25.98 8.33 23.72
N LEU A 7 25.32 7.81 22.69
CA LEU A 7 24.95 6.40 22.58
C LEU A 7 25.89 5.58 21.67
N GLU A 8 26.93 6.18 21.10
CA GLU A 8 27.90 5.46 20.26
C GLU A 8 28.81 4.52 21.08
N LYS A 9 28.94 4.77 22.39
CA LYS A 9 29.69 3.94 23.34
C LYS A 9 28.78 3.08 24.21
N LEU A 10 27.64 2.65 23.66
CA LEU A 10 26.76 1.71 24.34
C LEU A 10 27.50 0.38 24.59
N ASP A 11 27.17 -0.25 25.70
CA ASP A 11 27.67 -1.58 26.01
C ASP A 11 27.24 -2.57 24.91
N ALA A 12 28.09 -3.55 24.59
CA ALA A 12 27.82 -4.49 23.52
C ALA A 12 26.58 -5.37 23.77
N ALA A 13 26.14 -5.52 25.03
CA ALA A 13 24.91 -6.22 25.37
C ALA A 13 23.64 -5.36 25.19
N SER A 14 23.78 -4.09 24.82
CA SER A 14 22.64 -3.18 24.59
C SER A 14 21.80 -3.69 23.41
N PRO A 15 20.47 -3.82 23.56
CA PRO A 15 19.60 -4.43 22.55
C PRO A 15 19.26 -3.46 21.41
N ILE A 16 20.26 -2.93 20.71
CA ILE A 16 20.09 -1.92 19.66
C ILE A 16 19.27 -2.41 18.45
N LEU A 17 19.13 -3.73 18.28
CA LEU A 17 18.33 -4.35 17.23
C LEU A 17 16.87 -4.58 17.66
N GLN A 18 16.53 -4.32 18.93
CA GLN A 18 15.15 -4.43 19.40
C GLN A 18 14.35 -3.23 18.89
N ALA A 19 13.47 -3.50 17.94
CA ALA A 19 12.58 -2.52 17.34
C ALA A 19 11.23 -3.16 17.02
N THR A 20 10.22 -2.32 16.82
CA THR A 20 8.95 -2.70 16.20
C THR A 20 8.99 -2.34 14.73
N PHE A 21 8.30 -3.11 13.89
CA PHE A 21 8.32 -2.95 12.43
C PHE A 21 6.90 -2.95 11.89
N GLY A 22 6.56 -1.96 11.07
CA GLY A 22 5.40 -1.93 10.19
C GLY A 22 5.83 -1.84 8.73
N LEU A 23 5.08 -2.47 7.85
CA LEU A 23 5.24 -2.38 6.40
C LEU A 23 3.91 -2.04 5.74
N GLU A 24 3.97 -1.07 4.84
CA GLU A 24 2.91 -0.72 3.91
C GLU A 24 3.43 -0.91 2.48
N ARG A 25 2.62 -1.57 1.65
CA ARG A 25 2.94 -1.82 0.25
C ARG A 25 1.75 -1.51 -0.63
N GLU A 26 1.94 -0.59 -1.56
CA GLU A 26 0.98 -0.30 -2.60
C GLU A 26 1.25 -1.12 -3.85
N SER A 27 0.20 -1.53 -4.55
CA SER A 27 0.29 -2.18 -5.87
C SER A 27 -0.97 -1.95 -6.69
N LEU A 28 -0.80 -1.64 -7.98
CA LEU A 28 -1.91 -1.51 -8.92
C LEU A 28 -2.38 -2.89 -9.36
N ARG A 29 -3.70 -3.08 -9.39
CA ARG A 29 -4.33 -4.19 -10.09
C ARG A 29 -4.29 -3.93 -11.58
N VAL A 30 -3.76 -4.88 -12.33
CA VAL A 30 -3.63 -4.84 -13.79
C VAL A 30 -4.20 -6.09 -14.42
N THR A 31 -4.58 -6.03 -15.69
CA THR A 31 -4.93 -7.22 -16.48
C THR A 31 -3.68 -8.00 -16.87
N ALA A 32 -3.85 -9.21 -17.43
CA ALA A 32 -2.74 -10.02 -17.93
C ALA A 32 -1.91 -9.32 -19.02
N GLU A 33 -2.50 -8.36 -19.74
CA GLU A 33 -1.86 -7.55 -20.79
C GLU A 33 -1.09 -6.35 -20.20
N GLY A 34 -1.18 -6.12 -18.89
CA GLY A 34 -0.52 -5.01 -18.20
C GLY A 34 -1.30 -3.69 -18.24
N SER A 35 -2.56 -3.70 -18.69
CA SER A 35 -3.46 -2.54 -18.60
C SER A 35 -4.04 -2.41 -17.20
N LEU A 36 -4.40 -1.19 -16.80
CA LEU A 36 -4.97 -0.93 -15.48
C LEU A 36 -6.35 -1.59 -15.35
N ALA A 37 -6.60 -2.33 -14.25
CA ALA A 37 -7.87 -3.01 -14.05
C ALA A 37 -9.04 -1.98 -13.98
N GLN A 38 -10.17 -2.27 -14.59
CA GLN A 38 -11.34 -1.36 -14.57
C GLN A 38 -12.48 -1.89 -13.68
N THR A 39 -12.20 -2.96 -12.94
CA THR A 39 -13.13 -3.59 -11.99
C THR A 39 -13.07 -2.89 -10.64
N ASP A 40 -14.16 -3.00 -9.89
CA ASP A 40 -14.26 -2.45 -8.54
C ASP A 40 -13.41 -3.24 -7.54
N HIS A 41 -13.22 -2.70 -6.34
CA HIS A 41 -12.57 -3.41 -5.24
C HIS A 41 -13.25 -4.78 -5.01
N PRO A 42 -12.49 -5.89 -4.94
CA PRO A 42 -13.07 -7.22 -4.80
C PRO A 42 -13.95 -7.35 -3.54
N GLN A 43 -15.23 -7.70 -3.72
CA GLN A 43 -16.18 -7.80 -2.60
C GLN A 43 -15.76 -8.84 -1.54
N ILE A 44 -15.00 -9.86 -1.95
CA ILE A 44 -14.48 -10.90 -1.04
C ILE A 44 -13.49 -10.37 0.00
N LEU A 45 -12.85 -9.22 -0.26
CA LEU A 45 -11.93 -8.56 0.68
C LEU A 45 -12.67 -7.80 1.79
N GLY A 46 -14.00 -7.67 1.72
CA GLY A 46 -14.81 -6.99 2.71
C GLY A 46 -14.81 -5.47 2.55
N SER A 47 -15.27 -4.76 3.60
CA SER A 47 -15.38 -3.30 3.56
C SER A 47 -14.09 -2.62 4.01
N ARG A 48 -13.66 -1.64 3.19
CA ARG A 48 -12.50 -0.77 3.45
C ARG A 48 -12.63 0.05 4.73
N ASN A 49 -13.83 0.27 5.24
CA ASN A 49 -14.07 1.07 6.44
C ASN A 49 -13.46 0.47 7.72
N TYR A 50 -13.28 -0.86 7.75
CA TYR A 50 -12.74 -1.55 8.92
C TYR A 50 -11.61 -2.53 8.60
N HIS A 51 -11.35 -2.81 7.32
CA HIS A 51 -10.39 -3.84 6.94
C HIS A 51 -8.94 -3.37 7.26
N PRO A 52 -8.23 -4.01 8.20
CA PRO A 52 -7.00 -3.43 8.76
C PRO A 52 -5.74 -3.72 7.94
N THR A 53 -5.82 -4.59 6.92
CA THR A 53 -4.63 -5.12 6.23
C THR A 53 -4.62 -4.99 4.71
N ILE A 54 -5.79 -4.79 4.10
CA ILE A 54 -5.96 -4.67 2.65
C ILE A 54 -6.97 -3.55 2.43
N GLN A 55 -6.54 -2.47 1.79
CA GLN A 55 -7.34 -1.30 1.50
C GLN A 55 -7.04 -0.81 0.07
N THR A 56 -7.48 0.40 -0.25
CA THR A 56 -7.14 1.12 -1.48
C THR A 56 -6.63 2.50 -1.10
N ASP A 57 -5.51 2.92 -1.68
CA ASP A 57 -4.95 4.26 -1.44
C ASP A 57 -5.72 5.32 -2.25
N PHE A 58 -5.14 5.84 -3.34
CA PHE A 58 -5.74 6.94 -4.10
C PHE A 58 -6.79 6.47 -5.12
N SER A 59 -6.46 5.42 -5.88
CA SER A 59 -7.34 4.88 -6.94
C SER A 59 -7.96 3.54 -6.55
N GLU A 60 -9.12 3.22 -7.16
CA GLU A 60 -9.83 1.94 -6.94
C GLU A 60 -8.98 0.72 -7.33
N GLN A 61 -8.00 0.95 -8.20
CA GLN A 61 -7.06 -0.06 -8.67
C GLN A 61 -5.82 -0.19 -7.80
N GLN A 62 -5.47 0.81 -6.99
CA GLN A 62 -4.27 0.81 -6.17
C GLN A 62 -4.57 0.16 -4.83
N LEU A 63 -4.33 -1.15 -4.75
CA LEU A 63 -4.41 -1.88 -3.50
C LEU A 63 -3.28 -1.46 -2.58
N GLU A 64 -3.61 -1.30 -1.30
CA GLU A 64 -2.68 -0.99 -0.23
C GLU A 64 -2.69 -2.15 0.77
N LEU A 65 -1.52 -2.74 1.01
CA LEU A 65 -1.33 -3.85 1.93
C LEU A 65 -0.61 -3.36 3.18
N ILE A 66 -1.27 -3.44 4.32
CA ILE A 66 -0.82 -2.90 5.60
C ILE A 66 -0.57 -4.06 6.56
N THR A 67 0.64 -4.18 7.08
CA THR A 67 0.95 -5.22 8.07
C THR A 67 0.62 -4.74 9.49
N PRO A 68 0.16 -5.64 10.39
CA PRO A 68 0.18 -5.38 11.81
C PRO A 68 1.61 -5.12 12.29
N VAL A 69 1.75 -4.42 13.42
CA VAL A 69 3.04 -4.20 14.07
C VAL A 69 3.69 -5.54 14.41
N ALA A 70 4.93 -5.72 13.97
CA ALA A 70 5.75 -6.89 14.22
C ALA A 70 6.92 -6.56 15.16
N HIS A 71 7.44 -7.57 15.85
CA HIS A 71 8.59 -7.42 16.76
C HIS A 71 9.93 -7.85 16.12
N SER A 72 9.90 -8.21 14.84
CA SER A 72 11.11 -8.45 14.05
C SER A 72 10.86 -8.20 12.56
N ALA A 73 11.91 -7.81 11.83
CA ALA A 73 11.85 -7.65 10.38
C ALA A 73 11.42 -8.94 9.64
N SER A 74 11.81 -10.11 10.17
CA SER A 74 11.41 -11.40 9.61
C SER A 74 9.91 -11.67 9.78
N GLU A 75 9.33 -11.28 10.92
CA GLU A 75 7.91 -11.38 11.17
C GLU A 75 7.11 -10.42 10.27
N ALA A 76 7.53 -9.16 10.15
CA ALA A 76 6.90 -8.19 9.25
C ALA A 76 6.89 -8.71 7.81
N ARG A 77 8.01 -9.24 7.30
CA ARG A 77 8.09 -9.83 5.96
C ARG A 77 7.16 -11.03 5.79
N ARG A 78 7.04 -11.90 6.81
CA ARG A 78 6.13 -13.05 6.79
C ARG A 78 4.67 -12.59 6.72
N LEU A 79 4.29 -11.59 7.51
CA LEU A 79 2.95 -11.01 7.50
C LEU A 79 2.63 -10.38 6.14
N LEU A 80 3.55 -9.59 5.59
CA LEU A 80 3.38 -8.99 4.26
C LEU A 80 3.20 -10.07 3.18
N GLY A 81 3.98 -11.15 3.25
CA GLY A 81 3.85 -12.29 2.34
C GLY A 81 2.47 -12.95 2.43
N ALA A 82 1.96 -13.18 3.65
CA ALA A 82 0.64 -13.76 3.86
C ALA A 82 -0.49 -12.84 3.34
N ILE A 83 -0.41 -11.53 3.61
CA ILE A 83 -1.39 -10.55 3.14
C ILE A 83 -1.37 -10.45 1.61
N THR A 84 -0.17 -10.46 1.02
CA THR A 84 0.01 -10.49 -0.45
C THR A 84 -0.65 -11.71 -1.06
N ASP A 85 -0.45 -12.89 -0.46
CA ASP A 85 -0.98 -14.16 -0.94
C ASP A 85 -2.52 -14.21 -0.86
N VAL A 86 -3.10 -13.62 0.20
CA VAL A 86 -4.56 -13.43 0.29
C VAL A 86 -5.03 -12.48 -0.81
N ALA A 87 -4.39 -11.31 -0.95
CA ALA A 87 -4.77 -10.32 -1.96
C ALA A 87 -4.74 -10.92 -3.39
N GLU A 88 -3.67 -11.60 -3.77
CA GLU A 88 -3.52 -12.22 -5.09
C GLU A 88 -4.55 -13.31 -5.38
N ARG A 89 -4.98 -14.07 -4.36
CA ARG A 89 -6.03 -15.09 -4.51
C ARG A 89 -7.45 -14.53 -4.44
N SER A 90 -7.60 -13.29 -3.97
CA SER A 90 -8.89 -12.61 -3.79
C SER A 90 -9.24 -11.65 -4.92
N ILE A 91 -8.27 -11.20 -5.72
CA ILE A 91 -8.54 -10.43 -6.95
C ILE A 91 -9.11 -11.33 -8.06
N ASP A 92 -9.61 -10.70 -9.14
CA ASP A 92 -10.11 -11.43 -10.30
C ASP A 92 -9.03 -12.37 -10.88
N PRO A 93 -9.36 -13.61 -11.28
CA PRO A 93 -8.40 -14.54 -11.87
C PRO A 93 -7.64 -14.02 -13.11
N ASN A 94 -8.17 -13.00 -13.79
CA ASN A 94 -7.54 -12.36 -14.95
C ASN A 94 -6.69 -11.13 -14.57
N GLU A 95 -6.70 -10.74 -13.29
CA GLU A 95 -5.93 -9.62 -12.77
C GLU A 95 -4.67 -10.07 -12.05
N ARG A 96 -3.68 -9.18 -11.99
CA ARG A 96 -2.41 -9.38 -11.29
C ARG A 96 -2.05 -8.11 -10.53
N LEU A 97 -1.19 -8.26 -9.52
CA LEU A 97 -0.57 -7.13 -8.85
C LEU A 97 0.65 -6.65 -9.63
N TRP A 98 0.70 -5.36 -9.92
CA TRP A 98 1.80 -4.74 -10.63
C TRP A 98 3.05 -4.68 -9.76
N PRO A 99 4.21 -5.19 -10.22
CA PRO A 99 5.38 -5.37 -9.36
C PRO A 99 6.33 -4.17 -9.29
N LEU A 100 6.13 -3.13 -10.10
CA LEU A 100 7.06 -2.00 -10.23
C LEU A 100 6.49 -0.71 -9.63
N SER A 101 7.34 0.10 -9.01
CA SER A 101 6.95 1.42 -8.49
C SER A 101 6.39 2.35 -9.57
N MET A 102 6.94 2.28 -10.79
CA MET A 102 6.43 3.04 -11.91
C MET A 102 5.19 2.33 -12.48
N PRO A 103 4.07 3.06 -12.69
CA PRO A 103 2.87 2.45 -13.22
C PRO A 103 3.08 1.92 -14.66
N PRO A 104 2.23 0.98 -15.11
CA PRO A 104 2.18 0.63 -16.52
C PRO A 104 1.77 1.84 -17.36
N ARG A 105 1.80 1.69 -18.69
CA ARG A 105 1.26 2.71 -19.58
C ARG A 105 -0.23 2.88 -19.28
N LEU A 106 -0.62 4.09 -18.92
CA LEU A 106 -2.00 4.46 -18.60
C LEU A 106 -2.32 5.89 -19.03
N THR A 107 -3.61 6.20 -19.15
CA THR A 107 -4.16 7.54 -19.32
C THR A 107 -4.89 8.00 -18.06
N GLU A 108 -5.19 9.29 -17.93
CA GLU A 108 -5.85 9.80 -16.72
C GLU A 108 -7.31 9.36 -16.60
N GLU A 109 -7.93 9.03 -17.72
CA GLU A 109 -9.31 8.54 -17.81
C GLU A 109 -9.44 7.13 -17.24
N GLU A 110 -8.38 6.32 -17.32
CA GLU A 110 -8.34 4.96 -16.76
C GLU A 110 -8.24 4.97 -15.22
N ILE A 111 -7.80 6.08 -14.62
CA ILE A 111 -7.63 6.20 -13.17
C ILE A 111 -8.96 6.58 -12.53
N VAL A 112 -9.53 5.64 -11.78
CA VAL A 112 -10.76 5.81 -11.02
C VAL A 112 -10.37 6.15 -9.58
N ILE A 113 -10.83 7.30 -9.06
CA ILE A 113 -10.62 7.66 -7.65
C ILE A 113 -11.34 6.62 -6.78
N ALA A 114 -10.69 6.17 -5.71
CA ALA A 114 -11.23 5.16 -4.81
C ALA A 114 -12.67 5.50 -4.37
N ARG A 115 -13.56 4.53 -4.51
CA ARG A 115 -14.99 4.65 -4.21
C ARG A 115 -15.24 4.36 -2.73
N LEU A 116 -14.90 5.32 -1.90
CA LEU A 116 -15.01 5.23 -0.45
C LEU A 116 -16.42 5.61 0.01
N GLU A 117 -16.91 4.96 1.06
CA GLU A 117 -18.21 5.28 1.67
C GLU A 117 -18.16 6.62 2.44
N ASN A 118 -16.97 7.03 2.88
CA ASN A 118 -16.74 8.32 3.52
C ASN A 118 -16.59 9.44 2.48
N GLU A 119 -17.61 10.28 2.35
CA GLU A 119 -17.64 11.41 1.40
C GLU A 119 -16.46 12.38 1.59
N TYR A 120 -16.01 12.61 2.83
CA TYR A 120 -14.88 13.52 3.09
C TYR A 120 -13.59 12.99 2.48
N GLU A 121 -13.31 11.70 2.64
CA GLU A 121 -12.12 11.06 2.10
C GLU A 121 -12.14 10.98 0.57
N HIS A 122 -13.33 10.83 0.00
CA HIS A 122 -13.51 10.89 -1.45
C HIS A 122 -13.24 12.29 -1.99
N HIS A 123 -13.87 13.33 -1.43
CA HIS A 123 -13.65 14.72 -1.83
C HIS A 123 -12.21 15.18 -1.62
N TYR A 124 -11.54 14.70 -0.57
CA TYR A 124 -10.12 14.95 -0.36
C TYR A 124 -9.28 14.44 -1.54
N ARG A 125 -9.55 13.22 -2.02
CA ARG A 125 -8.86 12.63 -3.18
C ARG A 125 -9.20 13.35 -4.49
N GLU A 126 -10.43 13.80 -4.67
CA GLU A 126 -10.80 14.67 -5.79
C GLU A 126 -10.01 15.99 -5.78
N GLY A 127 -9.86 16.61 -4.61
CA GLY A 127 -9.03 17.81 -4.42
C GLY A 127 -7.56 17.57 -4.76
N LEU A 128 -7.02 16.41 -4.36
CA LEU A 128 -5.66 16.00 -4.75
C LEU A 128 -5.53 15.79 -6.26
N ALA A 129 -6.53 15.15 -6.89
CA ALA A 129 -6.58 14.94 -8.32
C ALA A 129 -6.59 16.28 -9.08
N ALA A 130 -7.40 17.24 -8.63
CA ALA A 130 -7.49 18.56 -9.23
C ALA A 130 -6.18 19.37 -9.10
N LYS A 131 -5.46 19.20 -7.97
CA LYS A 131 -4.23 19.95 -7.68
C LYS A 131 -2.99 19.38 -8.37
N TYR A 132 -2.86 18.06 -8.42
CA TYR A 132 -1.62 17.39 -8.85
C TYR A 132 -1.79 16.52 -10.11
N GLY A 133 -3.02 16.32 -10.58
CA GLY A 133 -3.35 15.35 -11.62
C GLY A 133 -3.41 13.92 -11.07
N LYS A 134 -4.26 13.07 -11.65
CA LYS A 134 -4.44 11.68 -11.19
C LYS A 134 -3.19 10.82 -11.39
N ARG A 135 -2.46 11.04 -12.49
CA ARG A 135 -1.27 10.24 -12.86
C ARG A 135 -0.15 10.33 -11.82
N CYS A 136 0.06 11.48 -11.20
CA CYS A 136 1.10 11.66 -10.19
C CYS A 136 0.91 10.72 -8.98
N ARG A 137 -0.34 10.34 -8.70
CA ARG A 137 -0.72 9.46 -7.60
C ARG A 137 -0.67 7.96 -7.92
N GLN A 138 -0.22 7.56 -9.12
CA GLN A 138 -0.14 6.13 -9.48
C GLN A 138 1.25 5.51 -9.27
N SER A 139 2.21 6.30 -8.78
CA SER A 139 3.50 5.77 -8.35
C SER A 139 3.33 4.98 -7.07
N GLN A 140 3.78 3.72 -7.05
CA GLN A 140 3.66 2.83 -5.89
C GLN A 140 4.89 2.92 -5.00
N ALA A 141 4.66 2.92 -3.70
CA ALA A 141 5.72 2.90 -2.70
C ALA A 141 5.72 1.62 -1.85
N PHE A 142 6.91 1.28 -1.36
CA PHE A 142 7.08 0.45 -0.17
C PHE A 142 7.51 1.37 0.95
N ILE A 143 6.70 1.47 1.99
CA ILE A 143 7.00 2.30 3.16
C ILE A 143 7.22 1.37 4.35
N THR A 144 8.32 1.59 5.07
CA THR A 144 8.60 0.93 6.35
C THR A 144 8.29 1.94 7.45
N ILE A 145 7.49 1.52 8.43
CA ILE A 145 7.02 2.33 9.56
C ILE A 145 7.64 1.81 10.87
#